data_AF-A0A962G933-F1
#
_entry.id   AF-A0A962G933-F1
#
_cell.length_a   1.000
_cell.length_b   1.000
_cell.length_c   1.000
_cell.angle_alpha   90.00
_cell.angle_beta   90.00
_cell.angle_gamma   90.00
#
_symmetry.space_group_name_H-M   'P 1'
#
loop_
_entity.id
_entity.type
_entity.pdbx_description
1 polymer ?
#
loop_
_entity_poly.entity_id
_entity_poly.type
_entity_poly.pdbx_seq_one_letter_code
_entity_poly.pdbx_strand_id
1 'polypeptide(L)'
;MSVIAEPAPQLTLRAILLSIVLVVILAAANTYLGLFAGMTIASAIPAAVVSMAVLRLLGGGGILENNIVQTGASAGSSIASGVIFTIPALVILGYWKEFEYQWVFAIAGLGGLLGVIFSVPLRRSLIVDQGLAFPEGKAAAEVLKTGENPEQGVKTLGIAALLGGFAKLGAASGLRLFPDTAAAAAWVGKGIAYMGTNLSPALLGVGYIVGFNIGIVCLLGAVIGWNIAIPIYSAFFIDTDPALAAQVASASAEDAAYMIWSAQIRYLGVGAMLIGGIWTLISLRSSLFSGIKSGFDATRSGATAVIAHTEKDIPMKYIAIGLVLFTLPLLWLYQSIVHQWTASVPMTIIMIVAGFLFVSVSAYMAGLVGSSNNPVSGITISTILFAALILVLLLGRDSPIGAVAAIMIGAVVCCAACIGGDNLQDLKCGHIVGATPW
;
A
#
# COMPACT_ATOMS: atom_id res chain seq x y z
N MET A 1 -42.53 -2.31 21.13
CA MET A 1 -42.07 -2.61 19.76
C MET A 1 -41.59 -1.30 19.15
N SER A 2 -40.29 -0.99 19.27
CA SER A 2 -39.71 0.16 18.58
C SER A 2 -39.63 -0.18 17.10
N VAL A 3 -40.25 0.66 16.27
CA VAL A 3 -40.15 0.60 14.81
C VAL A 3 -38.67 0.59 14.46
N ILE A 4 -38.17 -0.52 13.91
CA ILE A 4 -36.83 -0.61 13.33
C ILE A 4 -36.88 0.31 12.13
N ALA A 5 -36.42 1.55 12.29
CA ALA A 5 -36.27 2.49 11.19
C ALA A 5 -35.41 1.80 10.12
N GLU A 6 -35.92 1.72 8.88
CA GLU A 6 -35.09 1.25 7.77
C GLU A 6 -33.82 2.11 7.74
N PRO A 7 -32.63 1.51 7.79
CA PRO A 7 -31.40 2.26 7.73
C PRO A 7 -31.39 3.06 6.43
N ALA A 8 -31.13 4.36 6.52
CA ALA A 8 -31.02 5.24 5.35
C ALA A 8 -30.13 4.57 4.28
N PRO A 9 -30.50 4.65 2.98
CA PRO A 9 -29.79 3.95 1.92
C PRO A 9 -28.30 4.32 1.94
N GLN A 10 -27.46 3.32 2.24
CA GLN A 10 -26.02 3.48 2.40
C GLN A 10 -25.33 3.52 1.03
N LEU A 11 -25.73 2.61 0.14
CA LEU A 11 -25.22 2.49 -1.22
C LEU A 11 -26.15 3.23 -2.19
N THR A 12 -25.77 4.43 -2.59
CA THR A 12 -26.51 5.25 -3.57
C THR A 12 -25.70 5.42 -4.85
N LEU A 13 -26.39 5.68 -5.97
CA LEU A 13 -25.70 5.96 -7.24
C LEU A 13 -24.76 7.18 -7.12
N ARG A 14 -25.18 8.23 -6.41
CA ARG A 14 -24.35 9.40 -6.19
C ARG A 14 -23.12 9.10 -5.33
N ALA A 15 -23.23 8.22 -4.33
CA ALA A 15 -22.08 7.78 -3.56
C ALA A 15 -21.07 7.04 -4.45
N ILE A 16 -21.54 6.09 -5.28
CA ILE A 16 -20.67 5.35 -6.23
C ILE A 16 -19.96 6.29 -7.20
N LEU A 17 -20.70 7.23 -7.81
CA LEU A 17 -20.12 8.20 -8.74
C LEU A 17 -19.08 9.10 -8.06
N LEU A 18 -19.37 9.56 -6.84
CA LEU A 18 -18.42 10.37 -6.07
C LEU A 18 -17.19 9.55 -5.66
N SER A 19 -17.34 8.29 -5.26
CA SER A 19 -16.22 7.38 -5.02
C SER A 19 -15.32 7.28 -6.24
N ILE A 20 -15.88 7.10 -7.44
CA ILE A 20 -15.10 6.99 -8.69
C ILE A 20 -14.32 8.27 -8.98
N VAL A 21 -14.93 9.44 -8.78
CA VAL A 21 -14.21 10.72 -9.00
C VAL A 21 -13.07 10.87 -7.99
N LEU A 22 -13.34 10.61 -6.71
CA LEU A 22 -12.33 10.74 -5.66
C LEU A 22 -11.22 9.70 -5.79
N VAL A 23 -11.56 8.45 -6.15
CA VAL A 23 -10.58 7.38 -6.31
C VAL A 23 -9.58 7.70 -7.42
N VAL A 24 -10.02 8.29 -8.54
CA VAL A 24 -9.13 8.69 -9.64
C VAL A 24 -8.14 9.77 -9.18
N ILE A 25 -8.64 10.79 -8.48
CA ILE A 25 -7.81 11.90 -7.98
C ILE A 25 -6.82 11.42 -6.92
N LEU A 26 -7.30 10.66 -5.95
CA LEU A 26 -6.50 10.20 -4.80
C LEU A 26 -5.52 9.10 -5.21
N ALA A 27 -5.87 8.23 -6.17
CA ALA A 27 -4.94 7.26 -6.74
C ALA A 27 -3.80 7.99 -7.48
N ALA A 28 -4.10 8.97 -8.33
CA ALA A 28 -3.07 9.74 -9.03
C ALA A 28 -2.12 10.45 -8.06
N ALA A 29 -2.65 11.11 -7.03
CA ALA A 29 -1.86 11.76 -5.99
C ALA A 29 -0.99 10.76 -5.23
N ASN A 30 -1.53 9.61 -4.82
CA ASN A 30 -0.79 8.59 -4.08
C ASN A 30 0.22 7.83 -4.94
N THR A 31 -0.04 7.62 -6.23
CA THR A 31 0.96 7.06 -7.15
C THR A 31 2.14 8.01 -7.27
N TYR A 32 1.90 9.31 -7.43
CA TYR A 32 2.97 10.31 -7.46
C TYR A 32 3.76 10.35 -6.15
N LEU A 33 3.07 10.50 -5.01
CA LEU A 33 3.71 10.56 -3.70
C LEU A 33 4.44 9.27 -3.36
N GLY A 34 3.88 8.12 -3.70
CA GLY A 34 4.50 6.82 -3.48
C GLY A 34 5.78 6.63 -4.31
N LEU A 35 5.79 7.04 -5.58
CA LEU A 35 6.99 7.00 -6.41
C LEU A 35 8.05 8.04 -5.98
N PHE A 36 7.60 9.19 -5.46
CA PHE A 36 8.50 10.28 -5.04
C PHE A 36 9.08 10.07 -3.63
N ALA A 37 8.24 9.73 -2.65
CA ALA A 37 8.58 9.61 -1.24
C ALA A 37 8.79 8.16 -0.76
N GLY A 38 8.46 7.16 -1.59
CA GLY A 38 8.57 5.74 -1.23
C GLY A 38 7.45 5.24 -0.33
N MET A 39 6.41 6.05 -0.09
CA MET A 39 5.29 5.72 0.79
C MET A 39 4.00 6.43 0.37
N THR A 40 2.87 5.81 0.69
CA THR A 40 1.53 6.33 0.38
C THR A 40 0.82 6.81 1.64
N ILE A 41 -0.18 7.68 1.47
CA ILE A 41 -0.91 8.28 2.58
C ILE A 41 -2.35 7.76 2.56
N ALA A 42 -2.87 7.40 3.73
CA ALA A 42 -4.28 7.05 3.90
C ALA A 42 -5.19 8.16 3.36
N SER A 43 -5.95 7.83 2.32
CA SER A 43 -6.81 8.77 1.61
C SER A 43 -8.24 8.80 2.16
N ALA A 44 -8.56 7.91 3.10
CA ALA A 44 -9.84 7.81 3.80
C ALA A 44 -10.28 9.13 4.47
N ILE A 45 -9.39 9.76 5.24
CA ILE A 45 -9.70 10.98 6.00
C ILE A 45 -10.05 12.16 5.08
N PRO A 46 -9.21 12.55 4.10
CA PRO A 46 -9.57 13.63 3.19
C PRO A 46 -10.79 13.28 2.31
N ALA A 47 -10.95 12.01 1.92
CA ALA A 47 -12.13 11.57 1.19
C ALA A 47 -13.43 11.77 2.00
N ALA A 48 -13.43 11.47 3.31
CA ALA A 48 -14.57 11.73 4.19
C ALA A 48 -14.96 13.22 4.21
N VAL A 49 -13.98 14.12 4.34
CA VAL A 49 -14.23 15.57 4.38
C VAL A 49 -14.81 16.08 3.05
N VAL A 50 -14.22 15.68 1.93
CA VAL A 50 -14.69 16.09 0.60
C VAL A 50 -16.07 15.49 0.31
N SER A 51 -16.30 14.22 0.68
CA SER A 51 -17.60 13.57 0.55
C SER A 51 -18.70 14.33 1.29
N MET A 52 -18.46 14.66 2.57
CA MET A 52 -19.44 15.36 3.40
C MET A 52 -19.83 16.70 2.81
N ALA A 53 -18.90 17.41 2.19
CA ALA A 53 -19.17 18.68 1.55
C ALA A 53 -19.97 18.53 0.25
N VAL A 54 -19.54 17.64 -0.64
CA VAL A 54 -20.16 17.45 -1.95
C VAL A 54 -21.57 16.89 -1.81
N LEU A 55 -21.76 15.86 -0.98
CA LEU A 55 -23.10 15.27 -0.77
C LEU A 55 -24.07 16.25 -0.11
N ARG A 56 -23.59 17.15 0.74
CA ARG A 56 -24.41 18.21 1.38
C ARG A 56 -24.84 19.28 0.38
N LEU A 57 -23.98 19.64 -0.58
CA LEU A 57 -24.35 20.48 -1.72
C LEU A 57 -25.39 19.80 -2.63
N LEU A 58 -25.34 18.47 -2.75
CA LEU A 58 -26.31 17.67 -3.49
C LEU A 58 -27.60 17.35 -2.70
N GLY A 59 -27.88 18.11 -1.62
CA GLY A 59 -29.12 18.02 -0.86
C GLY A 59 -29.24 16.82 0.07
N GLY A 60 -28.12 16.23 0.53
CA GLY A 60 -28.13 15.08 1.45
C GLY A 60 -26.77 14.76 2.08
N GLY A 61 -26.45 13.47 2.23
CA GLY A 61 -25.16 13.00 2.76
C GLY A 61 -25.21 12.56 4.23
N GLY A 62 -25.89 11.45 4.51
CA GLY A 62 -25.85 10.82 5.83
C GLY A 62 -24.46 10.25 6.15
N ILE A 63 -24.18 10.00 7.44
CA ILE A 63 -22.89 9.43 7.88
C ILE A 63 -22.55 8.11 7.17
N LEU A 64 -23.56 7.27 6.92
CA LEU A 64 -23.41 5.97 6.27
C LEU A 64 -23.14 6.08 4.76
N GLU A 65 -23.72 7.08 4.10
CA GLU A 65 -23.49 7.32 2.68
C GLU A 65 -22.07 7.88 2.45
N ASN A 66 -21.62 8.79 3.32
CA ASN A 66 -20.25 9.29 3.31
C ASN A 66 -19.22 8.19 3.62
N ASN A 67 -19.55 7.23 4.48
CA ASN A 67 -18.72 6.06 4.73
C ASN A 67 -18.48 5.27 3.45
N ILE A 68 -19.51 5.00 2.64
CA ILE A 68 -19.35 4.31 1.34
C ILE A 68 -18.46 5.10 0.38
N VAL A 69 -18.62 6.42 0.32
CA VAL A 69 -17.76 7.26 -0.53
C VAL A 69 -16.30 7.16 -0.09
N GLN A 70 -16.08 7.25 1.22
CA GLN A 70 -14.76 7.17 1.82
C GLN A 70 -14.10 5.80 1.58
N THR A 71 -14.82 4.69 1.74
CA THR A 71 -14.35 3.33 1.43
C THR A 71 -14.04 3.14 -0.06
N GLY A 72 -14.87 3.70 -0.95
CA GLY A 72 -14.60 3.60 -2.38
C GLY A 72 -13.39 4.44 -2.81
N ALA A 73 -13.19 5.60 -2.19
CA ALA A 73 -12.07 6.49 -2.46
C ALA A 73 -10.74 5.98 -1.90
N SER A 74 -10.74 5.34 -0.72
CA SER A 74 -9.56 4.74 -0.08
C SER A 74 -8.95 3.60 -0.90
N ALA A 75 -9.77 2.82 -1.60
CA ALA A 75 -9.30 1.75 -2.49
C ALA A 75 -8.27 2.24 -3.54
N GLY A 76 -8.33 3.54 -3.91
CA GLY A 76 -7.40 4.16 -4.85
C GLY A 76 -5.98 4.28 -4.31
N SER A 77 -5.83 4.68 -3.04
CA SER A 77 -4.51 4.73 -2.41
C SER A 77 -3.90 3.34 -2.27
N SER A 78 -4.71 2.33 -1.91
CA SER A 78 -4.21 0.97 -1.68
C SER A 78 -3.80 0.28 -2.97
N ILE A 79 -4.60 0.40 -4.05
CA ILE A 79 -4.20 -0.12 -5.37
C ILE A 79 -2.96 0.61 -5.89
N ALA A 80 -2.86 1.93 -5.69
CA ALA A 80 -1.68 2.69 -6.09
C ALA A 80 -0.41 2.11 -5.44
N SER A 81 -0.42 1.84 -4.12
CA SER A 81 0.70 1.20 -3.41
C SER A 81 1.07 -0.17 -4.01
N GLY A 82 0.07 -1.00 -4.32
CA GLY A 82 0.30 -2.32 -4.93
C GLY A 82 1.01 -2.25 -6.27
N VAL A 83 0.62 -1.29 -7.11
CA VAL A 83 1.18 -1.08 -8.45
C VAL A 83 2.58 -0.49 -8.40
N ILE A 84 2.81 0.58 -7.62
CA ILE A 84 4.10 1.30 -7.62
C ILE A 84 5.26 0.46 -7.07
N PHE A 85 4.99 -0.49 -6.18
CA PHE A 85 6.05 -1.31 -5.57
C PHE A 85 6.52 -2.45 -6.46
N THR A 86 5.76 -2.81 -7.50
CA THR A 86 6.00 -4.05 -8.26
C THR A 86 6.09 -3.82 -9.75
N ILE A 87 5.17 -3.06 -10.33
CA ILE A 87 5.04 -2.91 -11.78
C ILE A 87 6.25 -2.18 -12.41
N PRO A 88 6.82 -1.11 -11.82
CA PRO A 88 8.03 -0.48 -12.38
C PRO A 88 9.20 -1.46 -12.57
N ALA A 89 9.27 -2.54 -11.80
CA ALA A 89 10.32 -3.55 -11.95
C ALA A 89 10.28 -4.25 -13.32
N LEU A 90 9.09 -4.42 -13.93
CA LEU A 90 8.95 -5.01 -15.26
C LEU A 90 9.55 -4.12 -16.36
N VAL A 91 9.45 -2.81 -16.18
CA VAL A 91 10.05 -1.81 -17.09
C VAL A 91 11.56 -1.75 -16.88
N ILE A 92 12.00 -1.73 -15.61
CA ILE A 92 13.44 -1.69 -15.27
C ILE A 92 14.17 -2.96 -15.76
N LEU A 93 13.51 -4.13 -15.74
CA LEU A 93 14.05 -5.37 -16.31
C LEU A 93 14.07 -5.40 -17.84
N GLY A 94 13.45 -4.42 -18.51
CA GLY A 94 13.35 -4.36 -19.97
C GLY A 94 12.33 -5.33 -20.58
N TYR A 95 11.50 -6.00 -19.76
CA TYR A 95 10.40 -6.83 -20.27
C TYR A 95 9.32 -5.98 -20.93
N TRP A 96 9.00 -4.85 -20.30
CA TRP A 96 8.12 -3.82 -20.84
C TRP A 96 8.94 -2.60 -21.25
N LYS A 97 8.74 -2.12 -22.48
CA LYS A 97 9.34 -0.85 -22.94
C LYS A 97 8.57 0.34 -22.38
N GLU A 98 7.25 0.19 -22.26
CA GLU A 98 6.31 1.16 -21.72
C GLU A 98 5.29 0.42 -20.84
N PHE A 99 4.52 1.15 -20.04
CA PHE A 99 3.50 0.51 -19.20
C PHE A 99 2.37 -0.08 -20.06
N GLU A 100 2.22 -1.39 -19.99
CA GLU A 100 1.12 -2.11 -20.63
C GLU A 100 -0.18 -1.95 -19.82
N TYR A 101 -0.93 -0.87 -20.07
CA TYR A 101 -2.08 -0.48 -19.24
C TYR A 101 -3.15 -1.57 -19.06
N GLN A 102 -3.36 -2.42 -20.05
CA GLN A 102 -4.31 -3.54 -19.95
C GLN A 102 -3.85 -4.57 -18.91
N TRP A 103 -2.55 -4.87 -18.88
CA TRP A 103 -1.95 -5.77 -17.90
C TRP A 103 -1.95 -5.15 -16.51
N VAL A 104 -1.60 -3.87 -16.41
CA VAL A 104 -1.68 -3.13 -15.15
C VAL A 104 -3.10 -3.17 -14.59
N PHE A 105 -4.10 -2.90 -15.43
CA PHE A 105 -5.51 -2.99 -15.06
C PHE A 105 -5.92 -4.39 -14.60
N ALA A 106 -5.51 -5.43 -15.32
CA ALA A 106 -5.83 -6.81 -14.96
C ALA A 106 -5.18 -7.23 -13.64
N ILE A 107 -3.88 -6.95 -13.46
CA ILE A 107 -3.13 -7.30 -12.24
C ILE A 107 -3.69 -6.55 -11.03
N ALA A 108 -3.85 -5.22 -11.15
CA ALA A 108 -4.33 -4.38 -10.06
C ALA A 108 -5.80 -4.68 -9.72
N GLY A 109 -6.64 -4.85 -10.74
CA GLY A 109 -8.07 -5.16 -10.58
C GLY A 109 -8.29 -6.53 -9.97
N LEU A 110 -7.70 -7.59 -10.53
CA LEU A 110 -7.87 -8.95 -10.02
C LEU A 110 -7.18 -9.14 -8.66
N GLY A 111 -5.99 -8.55 -8.47
CA GLY A 111 -5.30 -8.56 -7.18
C GLY A 111 -6.07 -7.80 -6.10
N GLY A 112 -6.61 -6.61 -6.41
CA GLY A 112 -7.44 -5.85 -5.49
C GLY A 112 -8.71 -6.61 -5.09
N LEU A 113 -9.43 -7.20 -6.05
CA LEU A 113 -10.61 -8.02 -5.79
C LEU A 113 -10.29 -9.23 -4.91
N LEU A 114 -9.14 -9.89 -5.15
CA LEU A 114 -8.64 -10.97 -4.31
C LEU A 114 -8.39 -10.49 -2.86
N GLY A 115 -7.82 -9.28 -2.70
CA GLY A 115 -7.63 -8.63 -1.41
C GLY A 115 -8.94 -8.39 -0.65
N VAL A 116 -9.98 -7.90 -1.34
CA VAL A 116 -11.32 -7.74 -0.76
C VAL A 116 -11.85 -9.08 -0.27
N ILE A 117 -11.79 -10.13 -1.09
CA ILE A 117 -12.27 -11.48 -0.73
C ILE A 117 -11.55 -12.03 0.50
N PHE A 118 -10.22 -11.90 0.56
CA PHE A 118 -9.44 -12.38 1.71
C PHE A 118 -9.65 -11.56 2.98
N SER A 119 -10.06 -10.29 2.87
CA SER A 119 -10.37 -9.45 4.03
C SER A 119 -11.66 -9.84 4.75
N VAL A 120 -12.64 -10.44 4.05
CA VAL A 120 -13.95 -10.80 4.62
C VAL A 120 -13.85 -11.72 5.85
N PRO A 121 -13.17 -12.89 5.80
CA PRO A 121 -13.06 -13.75 6.98
C PRO A 121 -12.23 -13.11 8.11
N LEU A 122 -11.31 -12.21 7.78
CA LEU A 122 -10.45 -11.54 8.74
C LEU A 122 -11.17 -10.45 9.52
N ARG A 123 -12.21 -9.85 8.93
CA ARG A 123 -13.02 -8.80 9.54
C ARG A 123 -13.51 -9.17 10.93
N ARG A 124 -14.21 -10.29 11.05
CA ARG A 124 -14.74 -10.75 12.34
C ARG A 124 -13.62 -11.01 13.35
N SER A 125 -12.57 -11.72 12.94
CA SER A 125 -11.48 -12.07 13.85
C SER A 125 -10.69 -10.84 14.34
N LEU A 126 -10.37 -9.89 13.47
CA LEU A 126 -9.49 -8.77 13.78
C LEU A 126 -10.24 -7.57 14.38
N ILE A 127 -11.45 -7.29 13.89
CA ILE A 127 -12.23 -6.13 14.31
C ILE A 127 -13.13 -6.46 15.50
N VAL A 128 -13.83 -7.60 15.46
CA VAL A 128 -14.85 -7.96 16.45
C VAL A 128 -14.22 -8.76 17.59
N ASP A 129 -13.54 -9.87 17.30
CA ASP A 129 -13.03 -10.77 18.34
C ASP A 129 -11.78 -10.22 19.03
N GLN A 130 -10.80 -9.73 18.27
CA GLN A 130 -9.55 -9.18 18.80
C GLN A 130 -9.63 -7.69 19.16
N GLY A 131 -10.61 -6.96 18.62
CA GLY A 131 -10.81 -5.55 18.94
C GLY A 131 -9.64 -4.63 18.56
N LEU A 132 -8.90 -4.93 17.49
CA LEU A 132 -7.75 -4.12 17.08
C LEU A 132 -8.11 -2.65 16.86
N ALA A 133 -7.13 -1.77 17.05
CA ALA A 133 -7.33 -0.32 17.10
C ALA A 133 -7.73 0.27 15.75
N PHE A 134 -7.05 -0.14 14.66
CA PHE A 134 -7.23 0.39 13.31
C PHE A 134 -7.25 1.93 13.32
N PRO A 135 -6.09 2.57 13.60
CA PRO A 135 -6.03 3.98 14.01
C PRO A 135 -6.56 4.93 12.94
N GLU A 136 -6.30 4.66 11.66
CA GLU A 136 -6.77 5.47 10.54
C GLU A 136 -8.27 5.29 10.30
N GLY A 137 -8.78 4.06 10.37
CA GLY A 137 -10.22 3.78 10.30
C GLY A 137 -11.00 4.44 11.45
N LYS A 138 -10.42 4.43 12.66
CA LYS A 138 -10.96 5.16 13.82
C LYS A 138 -10.94 6.67 13.59
N ALA A 139 -9.86 7.23 13.06
CA ALA A 139 -9.78 8.65 12.74
C ALA A 139 -10.81 9.05 11.68
N ALA A 140 -10.99 8.26 10.62
CA ALA A 140 -12.02 8.48 9.61
C ALA A 140 -13.43 8.44 10.23
N ALA A 141 -13.69 7.51 11.16
CA ALA A 141 -14.98 7.42 11.84
C ALA A 141 -15.26 8.64 12.72
N GLU A 142 -14.25 9.16 13.43
CA GLU A 142 -14.40 10.39 14.20
C GLU A 142 -14.67 11.60 13.31
N VAL A 143 -14.02 11.70 12.14
CA VAL A 143 -14.32 12.76 11.15
C VAL A 143 -15.76 12.66 10.63
N LEU A 144 -16.23 11.45 10.33
CA LEU A 144 -17.61 11.22 9.91
C LEU A 144 -18.63 11.56 11.00
N LYS A 145 -18.31 11.30 12.29
CA LYS A 145 -19.16 11.64 13.43
C LYS A 145 -19.17 13.14 13.76
N THR A 146 -18.02 13.79 13.65
CA THR A 146 -17.81 15.20 14.01
C THR A 146 -18.07 16.17 12.85
N GLY A 147 -18.76 15.72 11.78
CA GLY A 147 -19.09 16.49 10.57
C GLY A 147 -20.01 17.71 10.75
N GLU A 148 -19.95 18.37 11.91
CA GLU A 148 -20.69 19.57 12.28
C GLU A 148 -20.38 20.75 11.35
N ASN A 149 -19.13 20.89 10.87
CA ASN A 149 -18.69 21.98 9.98
C ASN A 149 -17.85 21.51 8.77
N PRO A 150 -18.46 20.85 7.76
CA PRO A 150 -17.74 20.42 6.56
C PRO A 150 -17.08 21.57 5.81
N GLU A 151 -17.69 22.77 5.85
CA GLU A 151 -17.19 23.97 5.18
C GLU A 151 -15.78 24.38 5.65
N GLN A 152 -15.50 24.28 6.95
CA GLN A 152 -14.18 24.62 7.48
C GLN A 152 -13.12 23.60 7.06
N GLY A 153 -13.47 22.31 7.07
CA GLY A 153 -12.60 21.23 6.58
C GLY A 153 -12.25 21.40 5.11
N VAL A 154 -13.25 21.66 4.26
CA VAL A 154 -13.08 21.92 2.83
C VAL A 154 -12.27 23.18 2.58
N LYS A 155 -12.54 24.26 3.30
CA LYS A 155 -11.78 25.51 3.17
C LYS A 155 -10.31 25.29 3.48
N THR A 156 -10.03 24.52 4.55
CA THR A 156 -8.65 24.18 4.94
C THR A 156 -7.98 23.32 3.87
N LEU A 157 -8.67 22.28 3.37
CA LEU A 157 -8.17 21.43 2.29
C LEU A 157 -7.93 22.22 1.00
N GLY A 158 -8.84 23.13 0.63
CA GLY A 158 -8.73 23.97 -0.55
C GLY A 158 -7.55 24.95 -0.47
N ILE A 159 -7.37 25.62 0.68
CA ILE A 159 -6.22 26.51 0.92
C ILE A 159 -4.92 25.69 0.89
N ALA A 160 -4.88 24.54 1.53
CA ALA A 160 -3.71 23.66 1.55
C ALA A 160 -3.37 23.14 0.14
N ALA A 161 -4.38 22.76 -0.65
CA ALA A 161 -4.20 22.31 -2.03
C ALA A 161 -3.67 23.43 -2.93
N LEU A 162 -4.19 24.66 -2.78
CA LEU A 162 -3.69 25.82 -3.52
C LEU A 162 -2.25 26.16 -3.14
N LEU A 163 -1.96 26.31 -1.84
CA LEU A 163 -0.60 26.62 -1.36
C LEU A 163 0.40 25.53 -1.76
N GLY A 164 0.05 24.25 -1.56
CA GLY A 164 0.88 23.12 -1.95
C GLY A 164 1.07 23.04 -3.47
N GLY A 165 0.01 23.31 -4.24
CA GLY A 165 0.06 23.36 -5.70
C GLY A 165 0.96 24.48 -6.22
N PHE A 166 0.82 25.71 -5.69
CA PHE A 166 1.69 26.83 -6.04
C PHE A 166 3.14 26.59 -5.63
N ALA A 167 3.38 26.03 -4.43
CA ALA A 167 4.72 25.69 -3.99
C ALA A 167 5.35 24.62 -4.89
N LYS A 168 4.59 23.58 -5.29
CA LYS A 168 5.13 22.57 -6.21
C LYS A 168 5.34 23.12 -7.63
N LEU A 169 4.44 23.98 -8.10
CA LEU A 169 4.59 24.67 -9.38
C LEU A 169 5.80 25.61 -9.39
N GLY A 170 6.11 26.28 -8.28
CA GLY A 170 7.27 27.16 -8.16
C GLY A 170 8.60 26.43 -8.03
N ALA A 171 8.60 25.16 -7.61
CA ALA A 171 9.81 24.39 -7.40
C ALA A 171 10.60 24.11 -8.70
N ALA A 172 11.82 23.57 -8.57
CA ALA A 172 12.74 23.28 -9.69
C ALA A 172 12.14 22.34 -10.75
N SER A 173 11.22 21.47 -10.35
CA SER A 173 10.46 20.57 -11.21
C SER A 173 9.32 21.26 -11.99
N GLY A 174 8.96 22.49 -11.65
CA GLY A 174 7.97 23.32 -12.35
C GLY A 174 8.60 24.55 -13.00
N LEU A 175 8.32 25.73 -12.45
CA LEU A 175 8.75 27.05 -12.94
C LEU A 175 10.20 27.41 -12.56
N ARG A 176 10.90 26.57 -11.78
CA ARG A 176 12.31 26.76 -11.41
C ARG A 176 12.59 28.05 -10.64
N LEU A 177 11.65 28.48 -9.79
CA LEU A 177 11.81 29.66 -8.95
C LEU A 177 12.71 29.39 -7.73
N PHE A 178 12.72 28.16 -7.22
CA PHE A 178 13.55 27.72 -6.09
C PHE A 178 13.92 26.23 -6.22
N PRO A 179 15.04 25.78 -5.60
CA PRO A 179 15.47 24.38 -5.67
C PRO A 179 14.47 23.43 -5.00
N ASP A 180 14.34 22.20 -5.53
CA ASP A 180 13.53 21.13 -4.91
C ASP A 180 14.24 20.51 -3.68
N THR A 181 15.57 20.61 -3.63
CA THR A 181 16.43 20.02 -2.60
C THR A 181 17.33 21.08 -1.96
N ALA A 182 17.49 20.98 -0.64
CA ALA A 182 18.54 21.66 0.10
C ALA A 182 19.55 20.59 0.54
N ALA A 183 20.70 20.54 -0.12
CA ALA A 183 21.76 19.57 0.17
C ALA A 183 23.10 20.28 0.36
N ALA A 184 23.93 19.70 1.21
CA ALA A 184 25.31 20.07 1.42
C ALA A 184 26.14 18.79 1.52
N ALA A 185 27.20 18.71 0.71
CA ALA A 185 28.11 17.58 0.71
C ALA A 185 29.56 18.08 0.75
N ALA A 186 30.41 17.38 1.49
CA ALA A 186 31.82 17.69 1.57
C ALA A 186 32.66 16.41 1.69
N TRP A 187 33.83 16.45 1.07
CA TRP A 187 34.86 15.44 1.29
C TRP A 187 35.50 15.65 2.66
N VAL A 188 35.47 14.62 3.50
CA VAL A 188 36.08 14.61 4.83
C VAL A 188 37.11 13.48 4.87
N GLY A 189 38.35 13.80 4.52
CA GLY A 189 39.40 12.79 4.33
C GLY A 189 39.07 11.86 3.16
N LYS A 190 38.98 10.55 3.42
CA LYS A 190 38.56 9.52 2.45
C LYS A 190 37.04 9.28 2.42
N GLY A 191 36.31 9.88 3.36
CA GLY A 191 34.86 9.74 3.46
C GLY A 191 34.13 10.93 2.83
N ILE A 192 32.84 10.74 2.58
CA ILE A 192 31.93 11.79 2.13
C ILE A 192 30.93 12.07 3.25
N ALA A 193 30.81 13.33 3.65
CA ALA A 193 29.75 13.80 4.51
C ALA A 193 28.63 14.39 3.65
N TYR A 194 27.39 13.93 3.85
CA TYR A 194 26.22 14.40 3.12
C TYR A 194 25.08 14.72 4.09
N MET A 195 24.49 15.89 3.95
CA MET A 195 23.24 16.27 4.60
C MET A 195 22.32 16.89 3.56
N GLY A 196 21.11 16.35 3.43
CA GLY A 196 20.15 16.89 2.48
C GLY A 196 18.72 16.65 2.89
N THR A 197 17.84 17.55 2.46
CA THR A 197 16.40 17.44 2.63
C THR A 197 15.69 17.93 1.37
N ASN A 198 14.53 17.35 1.10
CA ASN A 198 13.64 17.82 0.04
C ASN A 198 12.73 18.92 0.60
N LEU A 199 12.61 20.03 -0.13
CA LEU A 199 11.82 21.20 0.27
C LEU A 199 10.33 21.09 -0.11
N SER A 200 9.87 19.89 -0.46
CA SER A 200 8.49 19.64 -0.87
C SER A 200 7.51 19.76 0.30
N PRO A 201 6.49 20.64 0.24
CA PRO A 201 5.44 20.71 1.27
C PRO A 201 4.70 19.38 1.47
N ALA A 202 4.66 18.54 0.43
CA ALA A 202 4.07 17.22 0.54
C ALA A 202 4.80 16.34 1.56
N LEU A 203 6.13 16.45 1.69
CA LEU A 203 6.89 15.66 2.66
C LEU A 203 6.66 16.13 4.09
N LEU A 204 6.41 17.43 4.30
CA LEU A 204 5.95 17.95 5.60
C LEU A 204 4.57 17.37 5.96
N GLY A 205 3.66 17.32 4.98
CA GLY A 205 2.34 16.69 5.15
C GLY A 205 2.44 15.20 5.47
N VAL A 206 3.25 14.45 4.72
CA VAL A 206 3.54 13.03 4.99
C VAL A 206 4.06 12.85 6.41
N GLY A 207 5.08 13.62 6.81
CA GLY A 207 5.67 13.52 8.15
C GLY A 207 4.67 13.82 9.27
N TYR A 208 3.77 14.78 9.07
CA TYR A 208 2.71 15.09 10.04
C TYR A 208 1.72 13.93 10.21
N ILE A 209 1.33 13.26 9.12
CA ILE A 209 0.37 12.14 9.15
C ILE A 209 1.00 10.88 9.76
N VAL A 210 2.24 10.60 9.39
CA VAL A 210 3.01 9.44 9.88
C VAL A 210 3.30 9.54 11.39
N GLY A 211 3.47 10.76 11.88
CA GLY A 211 3.70 11.05 13.28
C GLY A 211 5.14 10.78 13.74
N PHE A 212 5.41 11.17 14.98
CA PHE A 212 6.77 11.27 15.50
C PHE A 212 7.50 9.93 15.63
N ASN A 213 6.82 8.89 16.12
CA ASN A 213 7.42 7.59 16.38
C ASN A 213 7.98 6.96 15.10
N ILE A 214 7.20 6.99 14.02
CA ILE A 214 7.58 6.38 12.75
C ILE A 214 8.54 7.33 12.00
N GLY A 215 8.33 8.64 12.11
CA GLY A 215 9.26 9.65 11.61
C GLY A 215 10.70 9.47 12.14
N ILE A 216 10.87 9.17 13.43
CA ILE A 216 12.20 8.87 14.02
C ILE A 216 12.80 7.62 13.38
N VAL A 217 12.02 6.54 13.21
CA VAL A 217 12.55 5.30 12.61
C VAL A 217 12.99 5.54 11.16
N CYS A 218 12.21 6.29 10.38
CA CYS A 218 12.60 6.71 9.03
C CYS A 218 13.86 7.57 9.03
N LEU A 219 13.96 8.54 9.95
CA LEU A 219 15.13 9.39 10.12
C LEU A 219 16.38 8.57 10.48
N LEU A 220 16.26 7.61 11.40
CA LEU A 220 17.35 6.72 11.77
C LEU A 220 17.81 5.89 10.56
N GLY A 221 16.89 5.36 9.76
CA GLY A 221 17.21 4.68 8.50
C GLY A 221 17.97 5.59 7.52
N ALA A 222 17.54 6.85 7.38
CA ALA A 222 18.22 7.84 6.56
C ALA A 222 19.62 8.20 7.09
N VAL A 223 19.78 8.35 8.41
CA VAL A 223 21.08 8.60 9.06
C VAL A 223 22.01 7.40 8.85
N ILE A 224 21.53 6.17 9.04
CA ILE A 224 22.32 4.96 8.81
C ILE A 224 22.77 4.89 7.35
N GLY A 225 21.90 5.14 6.38
CA GLY A 225 22.26 5.12 4.96
C GLY A 225 23.24 6.24 4.58
N TRP A 226 22.82 7.49 4.78
CA TRP A 226 23.52 8.65 4.24
C TRP A 226 24.71 9.11 5.08
N ASN A 227 24.60 9.05 6.41
CA ASN A 227 25.59 9.61 7.32
C ASN A 227 26.54 8.56 7.93
N ILE A 228 26.24 7.27 7.78
CA ILE A 228 27.09 6.18 8.30
C ILE A 228 27.59 5.31 7.15
N ALA A 229 26.68 4.71 6.37
CA ALA A 229 27.05 3.70 5.38
C ALA A 229 27.82 4.29 4.17
N ILE A 230 27.42 5.46 3.65
CA ILE A 230 28.16 6.13 2.57
C ILE A 230 29.60 6.49 2.99
N PRO A 231 29.85 7.21 4.11
CA PRO A 231 31.21 7.50 4.53
C PRO A 231 32.06 6.25 4.76
N ILE A 232 31.49 5.19 5.37
CA ILE A 232 32.20 3.92 5.58
C ILE A 232 32.57 3.28 4.25
N TYR A 233 31.62 3.22 3.30
CA TYR A 233 31.88 2.63 1.99
C TYR A 233 32.95 3.42 1.23
N SER A 234 32.82 4.75 1.18
CA SER A 234 33.80 5.64 0.54
C SER A 234 35.20 5.49 1.14
N ALA A 235 35.31 5.37 2.47
CA ALA A 235 36.61 5.35 3.14
C ALA A 235 37.33 3.99 3.09
N PHE A 236 36.58 2.89 3.09
CA PHE A 236 37.14 1.54 3.29
C PHE A 236 36.86 0.55 2.17
N PHE A 237 35.83 0.77 1.36
CA PHE A 237 35.35 -0.22 0.39
C PHE A 237 35.31 0.28 -1.05
N ILE A 238 35.57 1.57 -1.31
CA ILE A 238 35.54 2.12 -2.67
C ILE A 238 36.51 1.40 -3.62
N ASP A 239 37.66 0.95 -3.10
CA ASP A 239 38.68 0.22 -3.87
C ASP A 239 38.22 -1.20 -4.29
N THR A 240 37.12 -1.72 -3.74
CA THR A 240 36.56 -3.02 -4.14
C THR A 240 35.87 -2.97 -5.50
N ASP A 241 35.47 -1.79 -5.96
CA ASP A 241 34.90 -1.55 -7.28
C ASP A 241 35.69 -0.47 -8.02
N PRO A 242 36.72 -0.86 -8.79
CA PRO A 242 37.57 0.08 -9.52
C PRO A 242 36.82 0.96 -10.52
N ALA A 243 35.70 0.47 -11.08
CA ALA A 243 34.90 1.24 -12.03
C ALA A 243 34.11 2.36 -11.34
N LEU A 244 33.55 2.06 -10.16
CA LEU A 244 32.89 3.05 -9.33
C LEU A 244 33.89 4.06 -8.74
N ALA A 245 35.06 3.58 -8.29
CA ALA A 245 36.12 4.43 -7.74
C ALA A 245 36.59 5.49 -8.76
N ALA A 246 36.76 5.11 -10.02
CA ALA A 246 37.15 6.03 -11.09
C ALA A 246 36.11 7.13 -11.34
N GLN A 247 34.82 6.79 -11.31
CA GLN A 247 33.74 7.77 -11.49
C GLN A 247 33.66 8.72 -10.30
N VAL A 248 33.71 8.19 -9.08
CA VAL A 248 33.64 8.94 -7.83
C VAL A 248 34.81 9.93 -7.68
N ALA A 249 36.02 9.56 -8.10
CA ALA A 249 37.19 10.42 -8.01
C ALA A 249 37.09 11.72 -8.82
N SER A 250 36.28 11.73 -9.88
CA SER A 250 36.07 12.89 -10.77
C SER A 250 34.81 13.71 -10.46
N ALA A 251 33.99 13.25 -9.51
CA ALA A 251 32.67 13.80 -9.24
C ALA A 251 32.68 14.78 -8.04
N SER A 252 31.66 15.63 -7.98
CA SER A 252 31.42 16.45 -6.79
C SER A 252 31.12 15.55 -5.58
N ALA A 253 31.31 16.06 -4.35
CA ALA A 253 31.01 15.29 -3.14
C ALA A 253 29.53 14.82 -3.10
N GLU A 254 28.63 15.65 -3.65
CA GLU A 254 27.20 15.33 -3.74
C GLU A 254 26.95 14.20 -4.75
N ASP A 255 27.47 14.34 -5.97
CA ASP A 255 27.31 13.32 -7.01
C ASP A 255 27.95 11.98 -6.61
N ALA A 256 29.13 12.05 -5.96
CA ALA A 256 29.82 10.89 -5.41
C ALA A 256 28.98 10.15 -4.35
N ALA A 257 28.34 10.89 -3.43
CA ALA A 257 27.44 10.31 -2.45
C ALA A 257 26.25 9.59 -3.12
N TYR A 258 25.64 10.22 -4.13
CA TYR A 258 24.52 9.63 -4.88
C TYR A 258 24.92 8.40 -5.68
N MET A 259 26.10 8.38 -6.30
CA MET A 259 26.62 7.21 -7.01
C MET A 259 26.84 6.02 -6.07
N ILE A 260 27.51 6.23 -4.93
CA ILE A 260 27.70 5.18 -3.91
C ILE A 260 26.36 4.70 -3.36
N TRP A 261 25.44 5.63 -3.09
CA TRP A 261 24.12 5.28 -2.60
C TRP A 261 23.36 4.39 -3.58
N SER A 262 23.33 4.78 -4.87
CA SER A 262 22.61 4.05 -5.91
C SER A 262 23.22 2.67 -6.18
N ALA A 263 24.55 2.56 -6.21
CA ALA A 263 25.25 1.33 -6.55
C ALA A 263 25.27 0.31 -5.40
N GLN A 264 25.33 0.75 -4.14
CA GLN A 264 25.64 -0.14 -3.02
C GLN A 264 24.68 0.00 -1.85
N ILE A 265 24.44 1.23 -1.37
CA ILE A 265 23.65 1.45 -0.14
C ILE A 265 22.17 1.11 -0.33
N ARG A 266 21.62 1.24 -1.54
CA ARG A 266 20.26 0.77 -1.86
C ARG A 266 20.07 -0.71 -1.53
N TYR A 267 21.06 -1.57 -1.79
CA TYR A 267 20.98 -3.00 -1.49
C TYR A 267 21.00 -3.30 0.01
N LEU A 268 21.66 -2.47 0.81
CA LEU A 268 21.56 -2.54 2.28
C LEU A 268 20.12 -2.31 2.74
N GLY A 269 19.44 -1.32 2.15
CA GLY A 269 18.02 -1.05 2.39
C GLY A 269 17.13 -2.25 2.01
N VAL A 270 17.35 -2.84 0.83
CA VAL A 270 16.63 -4.06 0.39
C VAL A 270 16.84 -5.21 1.37
N GLY A 271 18.06 -5.40 1.87
CA GLY A 271 18.37 -6.41 2.90
C GLY A 271 17.62 -6.16 4.21
N ALA A 272 17.59 -4.91 4.68
CA ALA A 272 16.82 -4.54 5.88
C ALA A 272 15.31 -4.79 5.70
N MET A 273 14.77 -4.46 4.52
CA MET A 273 13.36 -4.73 4.18
C MET A 273 13.06 -6.23 4.14
N LEU A 274 13.98 -7.04 3.62
CA LEU A 274 13.83 -8.50 3.59
C LEU A 274 13.81 -9.10 5.00
N ILE A 275 14.79 -8.74 5.83
CA ILE A 275 14.86 -9.22 7.22
C ILE A 275 13.64 -8.76 8.01
N GLY A 276 13.24 -7.49 7.87
CA GLY A 276 12.03 -6.95 8.48
C GLY A 276 10.77 -7.68 8.02
N GLY A 277 10.63 -7.95 6.71
CA GLY A 277 9.54 -8.72 6.14
C GLY A 277 9.45 -10.12 6.74
N ILE A 278 10.54 -10.89 6.70
CA ILE A 278 10.60 -12.24 7.27
C ILE A 278 10.31 -12.23 8.78
N TRP A 279 10.89 -11.28 9.52
CA TRP A 279 10.66 -11.17 10.96
C TRP A 279 9.20 -10.89 11.29
N THR A 280 8.52 -10.03 10.53
CA THR A 280 7.08 -9.80 10.63
C THR A 280 6.28 -11.09 10.39
N LEU A 281 6.69 -11.95 9.45
CA LEU A 281 6.02 -13.25 9.25
C LEU A 281 6.20 -14.18 10.46
N ILE A 282 7.42 -14.24 11.00
CA ILE A 282 7.74 -15.10 12.15
C ILE A 282 6.98 -14.64 13.40
N SER A 283 6.94 -13.33 13.65
CA SER A 283 6.27 -12.77 14.83
C SER A 283 4.76 -12.95 14.79
N LEU A 284 4.16 -12.98 13.59
CA LEU A 284 2.71 -13.09 13.39
C LEU A 284 2.20 -14.52 13.20
N ARG A 285 3.09 -15.52 13.18
CA ARG A 285 2.71 -16.91 12.90
C ARG A 285 1.54 -17.41 13.76
N SER A 286 1.53 -17.10 15.06
CA SER A 286 0.46 -17.54 15.97
C SER A 286 -0.88 -16.89 15.65
N SER A 287 -0.87 -15.57 15.40
CA SER A 287 -2.06 -14.81 15.00
C SER A 287 -2.61 -15.30 13.66
N LEU A 288 -1.74 -15.60 12.70
CA LEU A 288 -2.10 -16.16 11.39
C LEU A 288 -2.75 -17.54 11.53
N PHE A 289 -2.15 -18.45 12.31
CA PHE A 289 -2.73 -19.76 12.56
C PHE A 289 -4.07 -19.67 13.30
N SER A 290 -4.21 -18.73 14.24
CA SER A 290 -5.47 -18.49 14.94
C SER A 290 -6.56 -17.96 13.99
N GLY A 291 -6.22 -17.04 13.09
CA GLY A 291 -7.16 -16.50 12.09
C GLY A 291 -7.61 -17.53 11.06
N ILE A 292 -6.70 -18.40 10.60
CA ILE A 292 -7.05 -19.52 9.73
C ILE A 292 -8.00 -20.47 10.46
N LYS A 293 -7.68 -20.83 11.71
CA LYS A 293 -8.48 -21.75 12.51
C LYS A 293 -9.89 -21.21 12.77
N SER A 294 -10.02 -19.93 13.14
CA SER A 294 -11.32 -19.30 13.37
C SER A 294 -12.16 -19.22 12.09
N GLY A 295 -11.55 -18.98 10.92
CA GLY A 295 -12.22 -19.01 9.62
C GLY A 295 -12.80 -20.39 9.27
N PHE A 296 -12.06 -21.46 9.55
CA PHE A 296 -12.55 -22.83 9.41
C PHE A 296 -13.63 -23.19 10.43
N ASP A 297 -13.48 -22.76 11.69
CA ASP A 297 -14.46 -23.03 12.76
C ASP A 297 -15.80 -22.29 12.52
N ALA A 298 -15.76 -21.06 11.99
CA ALA A 298 -16.93 -20.30 11.59
C ALA A 298 -17.69 -20.93 10.40
N THR A 299 -16.98 -21.68 9.54
CA THR A 299 -17.60 -22.43 8.43
C THR A 299 -18.36 -23.66 8.94
N ARG A 300 -17.95 -24.21 10.09
CA ARG A 300 -18.51 -25.44 10.67
C ARG A 300 -19.72 -25.19 11.58
N SER A 301 -19.87 -23.96 12.09
CA SER A 301 -20.98 -23.56 12.96
C SER A 301 -22.11 -22.95 12.12
N GLY A 302 -23.07 -23.79 11.70
CA GLY A 302 -24.31 -23.34 11.06
C GLY A 302 -25.09 -22.39 11.98
N ALA A 303 -25.40 -21.18 11.51
CA ALA A 303 -25.96 -20.11 12.32
C ALA A 303 -27.47 -20.26 12.61
N THR A 304 -27.87 -20.07 13.86
CA THR A 304 -29.27 -19.87 14.31
C THR A 304 -29.39 -18.71 15.32
N ALA A 305 -28.81 -17.55 14.99
CA ALA A 305 -29.04 -16.31 15.75
C ALA A 305 -29.40 -15.17 14.80
N VAL A 306 -30.26 -14.25 15.25
CA VAL A 306 -30.56 -13.00 14.54
C VAL A 306 -29.33 -12.10 14.64
N ILE A 307 -28.49 -12.13 13.60
CA ILE A 307 -27.24 -11.35 13.52
C ILE A 307 -27.59 -9.88 13.21
N ALA A 308 -26.98 -8.94 13.93
CA ALA A 308 -27.16 -7.51 13.67
C ALA A 308 -26.72 -7.14 12.24
N HIS A 309 -27.31 -6.11 11.62
CA HIS A 309 -26.95 -5.67 10.27
C HIS A 309 -25.49 -5.22 10.13
N THR A 310 -24.85 -4.87 11.24
CA THR A 310 -23.42 -4.54 11.36
C THR A 310 -22.53 -5.80 11.44
N GLU A 311 -23.09 -6.99 11.61
CA GLU A 311 -22.37 -8.26 11.75
C GLU A 311 -22.66 -9.26 10.61
N LYS A 312 -23.43 -8.84 9.59
CA LYS A 312 -23.71 -9.65 8.41
C LYS A 312 -22.50 -9.73 7.48
N ASP A 313 -21.65 -10.74 7.65
CA ASP A 313 -20.60 -11.06 6.68
C ASP A 313 -21.16 -11.83 5.47
N ILE A 314 -20.46 -11.74 4.33
CA ILE A 314 -20.77 -12.53 3.13
C ILE A 314 -20.64 -14.03 3.48
N PRO A 315 -21.63 -14.88 3.16
CA PRO A 315 -21.54 -16.30 3.44
C PRO A 315 -20.31 -16.95 2.78
N MET A 316 -19.60 -17.81 3.51
CA MET A 316 -18.33 -18.42 3.07
C MET A 316 -18.45 -19.16 1.72
N LYS A 317 -19.64 -19.68 1.38
CA LYS A 317 -19.91 -20.28 0.07
C LYS A 317 -19.69 -19.29 -1.09
N TYR A 318 -20.16 -18.05 -0.96
CA TYR A 318 -19.98 -17.03 -1.99
C TYR A 318 -18.53 -16.52 -2.05
N ILE A 319 -17.84 -16.47 -0.90
CA ILE A 319 -16.40 -16.17 -0.84
C ILE A 319 -15.61 -17.25 -1.60
N ALA A 320 -15.90 -18.53 -1.37
CA ALA A 320 -15.25 -19.63 -2.06
C ALA A 320 -15.52 -19.63 -3.57
N ILE A 321 -16.76 -19.33 -3.99
CA ILE A 321 -17.11 -19.16 -5.41
C ILE A 321 -16.35 -17.98 -6.01
N GLY A 322 -16.32 -16.83 -5.32
CA GLY A 322 -15.56 -15.65 -5.74
C GLY A 322 -14.08 -15.96 -5.90
N LEU A 323 -13.47 -16.65 -4.93
CA LEU A 323 -12.07 -17.06 -4.99
C LEU A 323 -11.79 -17.88 -6.25
N VAL A 324 -12.61 -18.87 -6.57
CA VAL A 324 -12.46 -19.65 -7.82
C VAL A 324 -12.65 -18.77 -9.05
N LEU A 325 -13.68 -17.92 -9.07
CA LEU A 325 -13.98 -17.04 -10.21
C LEU A 325 -12.87 -16.03 -10.52
N PHE A 326 -12.20 -15.48 -9.50
CA PHE A 326 -11.12 -14.49 -9.71
C PHE A 326 -9.74 -15.14 -9.89
N THR A 327 -9.55 -16.37 -9.43
CA THR A 327 -8.29 -17.11 -9.63
C THR A 327 -8.15 -17.68 -11.03
N LEU A 328 -9.25 -18.02 -11.71
CA LEU A 328 -9.21 -18.53 -13.09
C LEU A 328 -8.66 -17.49 -14.10
N PRO A 329 -9.10 -16.22 -14.10
CA PRO A 329 -8.48 -15.17 -14.91
C PRO A 329 -7.00 -14.95 -14.59
N LEU A 330 -6.61 -15.05 -13.31
CA LEU A 330 -5.20 -14.91 -12.89
C LEU A 330 -4.34 -16.09 -13.38
N LEU A 331 -4.87 -17.32 -13.35
CA LEU A 331 -4.22 -18.48 -13.96
C LEU A 331 -4.04 -18.29 -15.46
N TRP A 332 -5.07 -17.80 -16.14
CA TRP A 332 -5.00 -17.52 -17.57
C TRP A 332 -3.99 -16.41 -17.87
N LEU A 333 -3.95 -15.37 -17.03
CA LEU A 333 -2.96 -14.29 -17.09
C LEU A 333 -1.54 -14.85 -16.99
N TYR A 334 -1.24 -15.71 -16.01
CA TYR A 334 0.07 -16.36 -15.91
C TYR A 334 0.38 -17.27 -17.09
N GLN A 335 -0.60 -18.05 -17.56
CA GLN A 335 -0.44 -18.91 -18.72
C GLN A 335 -0.16 -18.14 -20.00
N SER A 336 -0.75 -16.96 -20.18
CA SER A 336 -0.51 -16.10 -21.34
C SER A 336 0.88 -15.45 -21.36
N ILE A 337 1.59 -15.43 -20.22
CA ILE A 337 2.97 -14.92 -20.13
C ILE A 337 3.98 -16.07 -20.24
N VAL A 338 3.80 -17.11 -19.43
CA VAL A 338 4.82 -18.17 -19.28
C VAL A 338 4.67 -19.25 -20.34
N HIS A 339 3.49 -19.38 -20.94
CA HIS A 339 3.15 -20.38 -21.96
C HIS A 339 3.39 -21.85 -21.54
N GLN A 340 3.62 -22.13 -20.25
CA GLN A 340 3.88 -23.46 -19.73
C GLN A 340 2.99 -23.77 -18.53
N TRP A 341 2.08 -24.73 -18.70
CA TRP A 341 1.14 -25.13 -17.64
C TRP A 341 1.83 -25.66 -16.37
N THR A 342 3.00 -26.26 -16.54
CA THR A 342 3.85 -26.77 -15.44
C THR A 342 4.37 -25.66 -14.52
N ALA A 343 4.45 -24.41 -15.00
CA ALA A 343 4.82 -23.25 -14.21
C ALA A 343 3.59 -22.42 -13.81
N SER A 344 2.66 -22.18 -14.74
CA SER A 344 1.47 -21.34 -14.49
C SER A 344 0.59 -21.84 -13.34
N VAL A 345 0.38 -23.16 -13.24
CA VAL A 345 -0.44 -23.73 -12.15
C VAL A 345 0.24 -23.55 -10.78
N PRO A 346 1.52 -23.93 -10.58
CA PRO A 346 2.25 -23.58 -9.36
C PRO A 346 2.26 -22.08 -9.04
N MET A 347 2.42 -21.20 -10.04
CA MET A 347 2.36 -19.76 -9.83
C MET A 347 1.03 -19.31 -9.23
N THR A 348 -0.10 -19.81 -9.75
CA THR A 348 -1.43 -19.51 -9.20
C THR A 348 -1.58 -20.03 -7.78
N ILE A 349 -1.08 -21.24 -7.49
CA ILE A 349 -1.13 -21.80 -6.13
C ILE A 349 -0.32 -20.96 -5.16
N ILE A 350 0.91 -20.59 -5.52
CA ILE A 350 1.78 -19.72 -4.72
C ILE A 350 1.08 -18.38 -4.49
N MET A 351 0.50 -17.78 -5.52
CA MET A 351 -0.23 -16.52 -5.43
C MET A 351 -1.43 -16.60 -4.48
N ILE A 352 -2.24 -17.67 -4.52
CA ILE A 352 -3.38 -17.84 -3.60
C ILE A 352 -2.89 -17.96 -2.15
N VAL A 353 -1.90 -18.82 -1.91
CA VAL A 353 -1.38 -19.08 -0.56
C VAL A 353 -0.69 -17.85 0.02
N ALA A 354 0.24 -17.26 -0.74
CA ALA A 354 0.95 -16.06 -0.35
C ALA A 354 0.01 -14.86 -0.25
N GLY A 355 -0.94 -14.72 -1.17
CA GLY A 355 -1.96 -13.68 -1.16
C GLY A 355 -2.79 -13.71 0.10
N PHE A 356 -3.33 -14.87 0.48
CA PHE A 356 -4.10 -15.00 1.71
C PHE A 356 -3.25 -14.73 2.96
N LEU A 357 -2.05 -15.31 3.02
CA LEU A 357 -1.12 -15.12 4.13
C LEU A 357 -0.77 -13.65 4.32
N PHE A 358 -0.46 -12.93 3.23
CA PHE A 358 0.00 -11.55 3.30
C PHE A 358 -1.11 -10.52 3.38
N VAL A 359 -2.31 -10.82 2.89
CA VAL A 359 -3.51 -10.06 3.27
C VAL A 359 -3.71 -10.15 4.78
N SER A 360 -3.56 -11.33 5.37
CA SER A 360 -3.73 -11.53 6.82
C SER A 360 -2.68 -10.76 7.65
N VAL A 361 -1.41 -10.79 7.22
CA VAL A 361 -0.33 -10.00 7.85
C VAL A 361 -0.58 -8.51 7.69
N SER A 362 -0.88 -8.08 6.46
CA SER A 362 -1.15 -6.69 6.12
C SER A 362 -2.31 -6.12 6.94
N ALA A 363 -3.40 -6.87 7.03
CA ALA A 363 -4.57 -6.56 7.85
C ALA A 363 -4.24 -6.35 9.32
N TYR A 364 -3.46 -7.26 9.90
CA TYR A 364 -3.05 -7.19 11.29
C TYR A 364 -2.13 -5.98 11.55
N MET A 365 -1.16 -5.75 10.67
CA MET A 365 -0.27 -4.59 10.74
C MET A 365 -1.03 -3.28 10.58
N ALA A 366 -1.94 -3.18 9.61
CA ALA A 366 -2.83 -2.03 9.48
C ALA A 366 -3.63 -1.77 10.77
N GLY A 367 -4.11 -2.82 11.43
CA GLY A 367 -4.80 -2.75 12.71
C GLY A 367 -3.97 -2.18 13.87
N LEU A 368 -2.64 -2.32 13.82
CA LEU A 368 -1.72 -1.80 14.85
C LEU A 368 -1.16 -0.43 14.52
N VAL A 369 -0.69 -0.21 13.29
CA VAL A 369 0.14 0.95 12.92
C VAL A 369 -0.46 1.86 11.85
N GLY A 370 -1.65 1.55 11.32
CA GLY A 370 -2.22 2.25 10.17
C GLY A 370 -1.80 1.62 8.84
N SER A 371 -2.53 1.87 7.76
CA SER A 371 -2.13 1.35 6.45
C SER A 371 -0.97 2.11 5.83
N SER A 372 -0.84 3.41 6.13
CA SER A 372 0.27 4.24 5.62
C SER A 372 1.65 3.72 6.04
N ASN A 373 1.70 3.02 7.18
CA ASN A 373 2.94 2.49 7.78
C ASN A 373 3.03 0.97 7.74
N ASN A 374 2.11 0.33 7.02
CA ASN A 374 2.07 -1.11 6.88
C ASN A 374 3.29 -1.57 6.06
N PRO A 375 4.10 -2.54 6.53
CA PRO A 375 5.34 -2.97 5.88
C PRO A 375 5.11 -3.84 4.63
N VAL A 376 4.16 -3.46 3.77
CA VAL A 376 3.75 -4.24 2.59
C VAL A 376 4.89 -4.45 1.61
N SER A 377 5.76 -3.46 1.45
CA SER A 377 6.93 -3.54 0.56
C SER A 377 7.90 -4.67 0.96
N GLY A 378 8.22 -4.81 2.25
CA GLY A 378 9.08 -5.91 2.74
C GLY A 378 8.44 -7.29 2.61
N ILE A 379 7.13 -7.36 2.83
CA ILE A 379 6.33 -8.59 2.64
C ILE A 379 6.29 -8.98 1.15
N THR A 380 6.18 -7.99 0.26
CA THR A 380 6.18 -8.18 -1.19
C THR A 380 7.52 -8.71 -1.68
N ILE A 381 8.64 -8.15 -1.22
CA ILE A 381 9.98 -8.67 -1.54
C ILE A 381 10.13 -10.13 -1.08
N SER A 382 9.65 -10.45 0.13
CA SER A 382 9.66 -11.82 0.65
C SER A 382 8.85 -12.78 -0.26
N THR A 383 7.71 -12.31 -0.78
CA THR A 383 6.88 -13.04 -1.76
C THR A 383 7.67 -13.32 -3.04
N ILE A 384 8.26 -12.27 -3.61
CA ILE A 384 8.97 -12.33 -4.89
C ILE A 384 10.16 -13.27 -4.78
N LEU A 385 10.93 -13.21 -3.68
CA LEU A 385 12.07 -14.10 -3.47
C LEU A 385 11.64 -15.56 -3.29
N PHE A 386 10.59 -15.81 -2.50
CA PHE A 386 10.05 -17.16 -2.35
C PHE A 386 9.54 -17.72 -3.68
N ALA A 387 8.78 -16.93 -4.43
CA ALA A 387 8.30 -17.30 -5.75
C ALA A 387 9.46 -17.54 -6.73
N ALA A 388 10.48 -16.68 -6.73
CA ALA A 388 11.67 -16.83 -7.57
C ALA A 388 12.42 -18.12 -7.27
N LEU A 389 12.60 -18.50 -6.01
CA LEU A 389 13.25 -19.77 -5.64
C LEU A 389 12.49 -20.98 -6.17
N ILE A 390 11.16 -20.99 -6.07
CA ILE A 390 10.35 -22.08 -6.63
C ILE A 390 10.42 -22.09 -8.16
N LEU A 391 10.32 -20.92 -8.79
CA LEU A 391 10.37 -20.79 -10.25
C LEU A 391 11.74 -21.18 -10.82
N VAL A 392 12.84 -20.95 -10.10
CA VAL A 392 14.16 -21.46 -10.48
C VAL A 392 14.18 -22.99 -10.51
N LEU A 393 13.47 -23.67 -9.60
CA LEU A 393 13.37 -25.13 -9.62
C LEU A 393 12.50 -25.66 -10.76
N LEU A 394 11.48 -24.90 -11.19
CA LEU A 394 10.53 -25.32 -12.22
C LEU A 394 10.95 -24.94 -13.65
N LEU A 395 11.51 -23.75 -13.83
CA LEU A 395 11.88 -23.17 -15.12
C LEU A 395 13.39 -23.23 -15.40
N GLY A 396 14.21 -23.50 -14.38
CA GLY A 396 15.66 -23.42 -14.46
C GLY A 396 16.21 -22.03 -14.13
N ARG A 397 17.49 -21.98 -13.72
CA ARG A 397 18.18 -20.75 -13.29
C ARG A 397 18.31 -19.71 -14.40
N ASP A 398 18.51 -20.17 -15.63
CA ASP A 398 18.79 -19.31 -16.78
C ASP A 398 17.52 -18.93 -17.57
N SER A 399 16.33 -19.21 -17.03
CA SER A 399 15.08 -18.87 -17.70
C SER A 399 14.85 -17.35 -17.72
N PRO A 400 14.74 -16.72 -18.90
CA PRO A 400 14.54 -15.28 -19.01
C PRO A 400 13.18 -14.82 -18.46
N ILE A 401 12.21 -15.74 -18.38
CA ILE A 401 10.84 -15.45 -17.92
C ILE A 401 10.71 -15.61 -16.39
N GLY A 402 11.64 -16.30 -15.73
CA GLY A 402 11.54 -16.61 -14.29
C GLY A 402 11.42 -15.38 -13.40
N ALA A 403 12.24 -14.34 -13.66
CA ALA A 403 12.19 -13.08 -12.90
C ALA A 403 10.88 -12.32 -13.12
N VAL A 404 10.41 -12.26 -14.38
CA VAL A 404 9.13 -11.65 -14.75
C VAL A 404 7.98 -12.36 -14.03
N ALA A 405 7.95 -13.69 -14.08
CA ALA A 405 6.94 -14.50 -13.42
C ALA A 405 6.89 -14.29 -11.90
N ALA A 406 8.05 -14.18 -11.24
CA ALA A 406 8.12 -13.90 -9.81
C ALA A 406 7.58 -12.51 -9.44
N ILE A 407 7.91 -11.49 -10.24
CA ILE A 407 7.39 -10.12 -10.07
C ILE A 407 5.88 -10.08 -10.28
N MET A 408 5.35 -10.82 -11.26
CA MET A 408 3.92 -10.89 -11.53
C MET A 408 3.13 -11.49 -10.36
N ILE A 409 3.63 -12.56 -9.74
CA ILE A 409 3.07 -13.09 -8.50
C ILE A 409 3.11 -12.01 -7.41
N GLY A 410 4.28 -11.39 -7.24
CA GLY A 410 4.48 -10.31 -6.28
C GLY A 410 3.50 -9.16 -6.48
N ALA A 411 3.22 -8.76 -7.72
CA ALA A 411 2.32 -7.66 -8.07
C ALA A 411 0.87 -7.94 -7.66
N VAL A 412 0.35 -9.13 -7.99
CA VAL A 412 -1.00 -9.53 -7.60
C VAL A 412 -1.12 -9.62 -6.07
N VAL A 413 -0.14 -10.25 -5.43
CA VAL A 413 -0.11 -10.43 -3.97
C VAL A 413 0.05 -9.10 -3.24
N CYS A 414 0.85 -8.17 -3.77
CA CYS A 414 1.02 -6.83 -3.24
C CYS A 414 -0.29 -6.03 -3.32
N CYS A 415 -0.95 -6.04 -4.48
CA CYS A 415 -2.25 -5.40 -4.65
C CYS A 415 -3.30 -5.98 -3.70
N ALA A 416 -3.34 -7.30 -3.56
CA ALA A 416 -4.22 -7.98 -2.62
C ALA A 416 -3.92 -7.54 -1.18
N ALA A 417 -2.65 -7.56 -0.76
CA ALA A 417 -2.23 -7.18 0.59
C ALA A 417 -2.57 -5.72 0.91
N CYS A 418 -2.29 -4.78 -0.01
CA CYS A 418 -2.64 -3.37 0.17
C CYS A 418 -4.15 -3.19 0.33
N ILE A 419 -4.96 -3.73 -0.58
CA ILE A 419 -6.43 -3.59 -0.52
C ILE A 419 -7.00 -4.30 0.70
N GLY A 420 -6.54 -5.51 1.02
CA GLY A 420 -7.06 -6.25 2.18
C GLY A 420 -6.78 -5.54 3.51
N GLY A 421 -5.64 -4.87 3.64
CA GLY A 421 -5.29 -4.06 4.80
C GLY A 421 -6.15 -2.80 4.94
N ASP A 422 -6.26 -2.04 3.86
CA ASP A 422 -7.05 -0.79 3.83
C ASP A 422 -8.54 -1.07 3.96
N ASN A 423 -9.05 -2.09 3.28
CA ASN A 423 -10.45 -2.48 3.37
C ASN A 423 -10.85 -2.78 4.82
N LEU A 424 -9.96 -3.33 5.64
CA LEU A 424 -10.23 -3.54 7.07
C LEU A 424 -10.18 -2.26 7.91
N GLN A 425 -9.38 -1.26 7.54
CA GLN A 425 -9.48 0.09 8.14
C GLN A 425 -10.87 0.67 7.84
N ASP A 426 -11.33 0.54 6.60
CA ASP A 426 -12.61 1.08 6.17
C ASP A 426 -13.79 0.33 6.80
N LEU A 427 -13.70 -1.00 6.88
CA LEU A 427 -14.69 -1.82 7.58
C LEU A 427 -14.70 -1.54 9.09
N LYS A 428 -13.56 -1.17 9.69
CA LYS A 428 -13.53 -0.67 11.07
C LYS A 428 -14.26 0.66 11.17
N CYS A 429 -13.99 1.60 10.25
CA CYS A 429 -14.68 2.88 10.19
C CYS A 429 -16.20 2.66 10.13
N GLY A 430 -16.64 1.85 9.18
CA GLY A 430 -18.02 1.40 9.00
C GLY A 430 -18.62 0.80 10.26
N HIS A 431 -17.89 -0.10 10.93
CA HIS A 431 -18.35 -0.71 12.18
C HIS A 431 -18.56 0.33 13.30
N ILE A 432 -17.68 1.33 13.42
CA ILE A 432 -17.77 2.39 14.43
C ILE A 432 -18.95 3.35 14.15
N VAL A 433 -19.30 3.58 12.88
CA VAL A 433 -20.42 4.45 12.49
C VAL A 433 -21.75 3.70 12.28
N GLY A 434 -21.76 2.37 12.45
CA GLY A 434 -22.95 1.54 12.31
C GLY A 434 -23.33 1.18 10.87
N ALA A 435 -22.38 1.21 9.93
CA ALA A 435 -22.59 0.79 8.55
C ALA A 435 -22.65 -0.73 8.41
N THR A 436 -23.36 -1.18 7.38
CA THR A 436 -23.35 -2.58 6.96
C THR A 436 -22.06 -2.86 6.17
N PRO A 437 -21.38 -3.99 6.40
CA PRO A 437 -20.17 -4.36 5.68
C PRO A 437 -20.52 -4.91 4.28
N TRP A 438 -20.84 -4.02 3.34
CA TRP A 438 -21.14 -4.35 1.94
C TRP A 438 -19.91 -4.78 1.14
#